data_AF-K0TFR3-F1
#
_entry.id   AF-K0TFR3-F1
#
_cell.length_a   1.000
_cell.length_b   1.000
_cell.length_c   1.000
_cell.angle_alpha   90.00
_cell.angle_beta   90.00
_cell.angle_gamma   90.00
#
_symmetry.space_group_name_H-M   'P 1'
#
loop_
_entity.id
_entity.type
_entity.pdbx_description
1 polymer ?
#
loop_
_entity_poly.entity_id
_entity_poly.type
_entity_poly.pdbx_seq_one_letter_code
_entity_poly.pdbx_strand_id
1 'polypeptide(L)'
;MGQDDEGDSPEHETAVVSTPADSGDGDSRTNPNDLIEGTKAWARVAKSFLYVEVSSLVLMFSCIGVWTGGYSELAYALSVSVISVAACIGIQTAEYFKPGMLEKVEKPVSLALLLWWTIGTGIITFRAPFYTVTNGYIAAWAGLYFTAHWALHIDTSRFEELDSGRKTVALLGTAGIVVVLACIWPIHIGQFLGAAAWGLAGSLVSTLLCIGLFLKFDDINGQIMKVTGEKEIERR
;
A
#
# COMPACT_ATOMS: atom_id res chain seq x y z
N MET A 1 42.49 17.63 54.09
CA MET A 1 43.90 17.87 53.72
C MET A 1 43.95 17.74 52.21
N GLY A 2 44.21 18.85 51.51
CA GLY A 2 44.20 19.01 50.04
C GLY A 2 42.85 19.54 49.51
N GLN A 3 42.59 20.86 49.49
CA GLN A 3 43.04 21.90 48.53
C GLN A 3 42.25 21.88 47.21
N ASP A 4 41.20 22.69 47.16
CA ASP A 4 41.00 23.91 46.31
C ASP A 4 41.83 24.04 45.01
N ASP A 5 41.11 24.34 43.92
CA ASP A 5 41.37 25.35 42.86
C ASP A 5 40.40 25.03 41.69
N GLU A 6 39.32 25.78 41.42
CA GLU A 6 39.19 27.17 40.97
C GLU A 6 39.89 27.45 39.62
N GLY A 7 39.07 27.81 38.61
CA GLY A 7 39.46 28.14 37.23
C GLY A 7 38.26 27.91 36.30
N ASP A 8 37.34 28.87 36.10
CA ASP A 8 37.45 30.07 35.23
C ASP A 8 37.61 29.63 33.75
N SER A 9 36.82 30.00 32.74
CA SER A 9 35.61 30.80 32.53
C SER A 9 35.04 30.40 31.15
N PRO A 10 33.83 30.83 30.74
CA PRO A 10 33.19 30.42 29.50
C PRO A 10 33.64 31.26 28.30
N GLU A 11 34.34 30.67 27.34
CA GLU A 11 34.60 31.33 26.06
C GLU A 11 33.43 31.10 25.09
N HIS A 12 32.70 32.20 24.90
CA HIS A 12 31.84 32.48 23.77
C HIS A 12 32.61 32.31 22.44
N GLU A 13 32.31 31.26 21.69
CA GLU A 13 32.61 31.20 20.26
C GLU A 13 31.30 31.31 19.47
N THR A 14 30.79 32.54 19.39
CA THR A 14 29.85 32.92 18.33
C THR A 14 30.57 32.84 17.00
N ALA A 15 30.50 31.67 16.37
CA ALA A 15 30.78 31.53 14.95
C ALA A 15 29.74 32.34 14.18
N VAL A 16 30.07 33.60 13.90
CA VAL A 16 29.43 34.39 12.87
C VAL A 16 29.76 33.69 11.55
N VAL A 17 28.89 32.76 11.16
CA VAL A 17 28.84 32.25 9.79
C VAL A 17 28.46 33.45 8.94
N SER A 18 29.49 34.06 8.35
CA SER A 18 29.38 35.06 7.31
C SER A 18 28.62 34.43 6.16
N THR A 19 27.33 34.73 6.09
CA THR A 19 26.51 34.51 4.89
C THR A 19 27.19 35.27 3.75
N PRO A 20 27.62 34.60 2.66
CA PRO A 20 28.03 35.32 1.48
C PRO A 20 26.81 36.10 1.00
N ALA A 21 26.96 37.42 0.88
CA ALA A 21 26.03 38.25 0.14
C ALA A 21 26.10 37.78 -1.32
N ASP A 22 25.19 36.87 -1.69
CA ASP A 22 25.00 36.45 -3.07
C ASP A 22 24.27 37.57 -3.80
N SER A 23 25.07 38.48 -4.34
CA SER A 23 24.67 39.51 -5.27
C SER A 23 24.19 38.83 -6.54
N GLY A 24 22.89 38.94 -6.82
CA GLY A 24 22.30 38.41 -8.03
C GLY A 24 22.99 38.93 -9.28
N ASP A 25 23.31 38.01 -10.18
CA ASP A 25 23.11 38.25 -11.60
C ASP A 25 22.86 36.92 -12.33
N GLY A 26 22.07 36.99 -13.38
CA GLY A 26 21.39 35.87 -13.98
C GLY A 26 22.30 34.78 -14.53
N ASP A 27 22.14 33.57 -14.03
CA ASP A 27 22.09 32.41 -14.89
C ASP A 27 21.14 31.39 -14.26
N SER A 28 19.83 31.54 -14.55
CA SER A 28 18.79 30.54 -14.26
C SER A 28 18.96 29.28 -15.13
N ARG A 29 20.20 28.86 -15.36
CA ARG A 29 20.52 27.53 -15.88
C ARG A 29 20.38 26.59 -14.71
N THR A 30 19.20 25.96 -14.61
CA THR A 30 19.01 24.76 -13.82
C THR A 30 20.17 23.81 -14.11
N ASN A 31 21.00 23.58 -13.10
CA ASN A 31 22.15 22.68 -13.23
C ASN A 31 21.57 21.30 -13.63
N PRO A 32 22.08 20.66 -14.70
CA PRO A 32 21.57 19.35 -15.13
C PRO A 32 21.54 18.31 -14.00
N ASN A 33 22.44 18.44 -13.02
CA ASN A 33 22.48 17.56 -11.85
C ASN A 33 21.24 17.71 -10.96
N ASP A 34 20.74 18.92 -10.75
CA ASP A 34 19.55 19.20 -9.92
C ASP A 34 18.29 18.61 -10.58
N LEU A 35 18.20 18.67 -11.92
CA LEU A 35 17.12 18.04 -12.68
C LEU A 35 17.14 16.51 -12.57
N ILE A 36 18.32 15.90 -12.61
CA ILE A 36 18.47 14.44 -12.46
C ILE A 36 18.08 14.00 -11.05
N GLU A 37 18.48 14.76 -10.02
CA GLU A 37 18.12 14.45 -8.63
C GLU A 37 16.62 14.60 -8.38
N GLY A 38 16.01 15.68 -8.87
CA GLY A 38 14.56 15.89 -8.81
C GLY A 38 13.77 14.78 -9.53
N THR A 39 14.24 14.36 -10.70
CA THR A 39 13.60 13.27 -11.46
C THR A 39 13.70 11.92 -10.74
N LYS A 40 14.84 11.62 -10.09
CA LYS A 40 15.01 10.39 -9.30
C LYS A 40 14.11 10.39 -8.06
N ALA A 41 14.02 11.53 -7.36
CA ALA A 41 13.11 11.68 -6.24
C ALA A 41 11.67 11.47 -6.69
N TRP A 42 11.22 12.19 -7.73
CA TRP A 42 9.89 12.04 -8.30
C TRP A 42 9.58 10.59 -8.73
N ALA A 43 10.50 9.91 -9.41
CA ALA A 43 10.31 8.53 -9.85
C ALA A 43 10.15 7.55 -8.68
N ARG A 44 10.90 7.76 -7.58
CA ARG A 44 10.77 6.95 -6.36
C ARG A 44 9.38 7.12 -5.75
N VAL A 45 8.89 8.36 -5.73
CA VAL A 45 7.57 8.71 -5.19
C VAL A 45 6.45 8.13 -6.05
N ALA A 46 6.52 8.33 -7.37
CA ALA A 46 5.55 7.77 -8.30
C ALA A 46 5.44 6.24 -8.17
N LYS A 47 6.57 5.54 -7.95
CA LYS A 47 6.58 4.08 -7.77
C LYS A 47 5.72 3.60 -6.59
N SER A 48 5.65 4.37 -5.50
CA SER A 48 4.94 3.96 -4.28
C SER A 48 3.43 3.83 -4.45
N PHE A 49 2.83 4.60 -5.36
CA PHE A 49 1.38 4.61 -5.58
C PHE A 49 0.98 4.47 -7.06
N LEU A 50 1.93 4.19 -7.96
CA LEU A 50 1.68 3.86 -9.38
C LEU A 50 0.59 2.79 -9.54
N TYR A 51 0.60 1.77 -8.68
CA TYR A 51 -0.37 0.69 -8.75
C TYR A 51 -1.79 1.13 -8.36
N VAL A 52 -1.92 2.10 -7.45
CA VAL A 52 -3.21 2.74 -7.12
C VAL A 52 -3.69 3.55 -8.33
N GLU A 53 -2.79 4.29 -8.97
CA GLU A 53 -3.10 5.08 -10.16
C GLU A 53 -3.57 4.18 -11.33
N VAL A 54 -2.83 3.12 -11.63
CA VAL A 54 -3.20 2.14 -12.66
C VAL A 54 -4.55 1.50 -12.35
N SER A 55 -4.79 1.08 -11.11
CA SER A 55 -6.09 0.49 -10.71
C SER A 55 -7.23 1.51 -10.86
N SER A 56 -6.96 2.77 -10.52
CA SER A 56 -7.92 3.86 -10.70
C SER A 56 -8.23 4.10 -12.17
N LEU A 57 -7.23 4.13 -13.06
CA LEU A 57 -7.43 4.29 -14.49
C LEU A 57 -8.24 3.11 -15.09
N VAL A 58 -7.94 1.88 -14.70
CA VAL A 58 -8.71 0.71 -15.15
C VAL A 58 -10.16 0.79 -14.68
N LEU A 59 -10.40 1.21 -13.43
CA LEU A 59 -11.74 1.41 -12.90
C LEU A 59 -12.48 2.53 -13.66
N MET A 60 -11.80 3.65 -13.92
CA MET A 60 -12.34 4.78 -14.68
C MET A 60 -12.78 4.35 -16.09
N PHE A 61 -11.92 3.67 -16.84
CA PHE A 61 -12.26 3.17 -18.18
C PHE A 61 -13.36 2.11 -18.15
N SER A 62 -13.37 1.26 -17.11
CA SER A 62 -14.45 0.29 -16.93
C SER A 62 -15.79 0.99 -16.72
N CYS A 63 -15.83 2.11 -15.96
CA CYS A 63 -17.03 2.89 -15.74
C CYS A 63 -17.53 3.57 -17.03
N ILE A 64 -16.60 4.13 -17.81
CA ILE A 64 -16.91 4.76 -19.11
C ILE A 64 -17.51 3.72 -20.08
N GLY A 65 -16.94 2.51 -20.12
CA GLY A 65 -17.39 1.44 -21.02
C GLY A 65 -18.81 0.94 -20.76
N VAL A 66 -19.31 1.08 -19.53
CA VAL A 66 -20.67 0.69 -19.14
C VAL A 66 -21.57 1.89 -18.86
N TRP A 67 -21.20 3.09 -19.33
CA TRP A 67 -21.92 4.32 -19.04
C TRP A 67 -23.29 4.38 -19.72
N THR A 68 -24.30 3.93 -18.99
CA THR A 68 -25.70 4.14 -19.28
C THR A 68 -26.21 5.21 -18.31
N GLY A 69 -26.50 6.42 -18.78
CA GLY A 69 -26.94 7.52 -17.91
C GLY A 69 -28.10 7.10 -17.00
N GLY A 70 -28.05 7.45 -15.71
CA GLY A 70 -29.12 7.18 -14.75
C GLY A 70 -28.76 6.31 -13.53
N TYR A 71 -27.55 5.77 -13.44
CA TYR A 71 -27.10 4.99 -12.26
C TYR A 71 -26.23 5.84 -11.33
N SER A 72 -26.73 6.12 -10.14
CA SER A 72 -25.99 6.86 -9.11
C SER A 72 -24.77 6.06 -8.62
N GLU A 73 -24.85 4.73 -8.61
CA GLU A 73 -23.74 3.85 -8.25
C GLU A 73 -22.59 3.90 -9.26
N LEU A 74 -22.89 4.08 -10.55
CA LEU A 74 -21.86 4.23 -11.59
C LEU A 74 -21.14 5.58 -11.47
N ALA A 75 -21.89 6.66 -11.20
CA ALA A 75 -21.30 7.97 -10.93
C ALA A 75 -20.41 7.94 -9.67
N TYR A 76 -20.81 7.18 -8.65
CA TYR A 76 -20.00 6.94 -7.47
C TYR A 76 -18.73 6.12 -7.78
N ALA A 77 -18.84 5.03 -8.53
CA ALA A 77 -17.67 4.23 -8.95
C ALA A 77 -16.66 5.08 -9.75
N LEU A 78 -17.17 5.92 -10.66
CA LEU A 78 -16.37 6.86 -11.43
C LEU A 78 -15.70 7.89 -10.50
N SER A 79 -16.42 8.45 -9.53
CA SER A 79 -15.84 9.41 -8.58
C SER A 79 -14.73 8.79 -7.74
N VAL A 80 -14.86 7.51 -7.36
CA VAL A 80 -13.81 6.78 -6.64
C VAL A 80 -12.52 6.75 -7.44
N SER A 81 -12.61 6.41 -8.74
CA SER A 81 -11.45 6.39 -9.63
C SER A 81 -10.87 7.78 -9.89
N VAL A 82 -11.71 8.78 -10.21
CA VAL A 82 -11.26 10.13 -10.58
C VAL A 82 -10.60 10.86 -9.41
N ILE A 83 -11.19 10.79 -8.22
CA ILE A 83 -10.61 11.41 -7.02
C ILE A 83 -9.26 10.78 -6.68
N SER A 84 -9.13 9.46 -6.84
CA SER A 84 -7.88 8.75 -6.57
C SER A 84 -6.77 9.13 -7.55
N VAL A 85 -7.07 9.20 -8.86
CA VAL A 85 -6.11 9.69 -9.87
C VAL A 85 -5.72 11.14 -9.58
N ALA A 86 -6.70 12.01 -9.29
CA ALA A 86 -6.44 13.41 -8.98
C ALA A 86 -5.57 13.57 -7.72
N ALA A 87 -5.80 12.77 -6.68
CA ALA A 87 -4.97 12.77 -5.48
C ALA A 87 -3.54 12.31 -5.77
N CYS A 88 -3.36 11.24 -6.55
CA CYS A 88 -2.05 10.74 -6.95
C CYS A 88 -1.26 11.78 -7.77
N ILE A 89 -1.88 12.34 -8.80
CA ILE A 89 -1.27 13.39 -9.64
C ILE A 89 -1.00 14.64 -8.81
N GLY A 90 -1.91 15.02 -7.92
CA GLY A 90 -1.75 16.16 -7.02
C GLY A 90 -0.53 16.01 -6.11
N ILE A 91 -0.32 14.83 -5.53
CA ILE A 91 0.88 14.54 -4.72
C ILE A 91 2.15 14.56 -5.58
N GLN A 92 2.15 13.91 -6.75
CA GLN A 92 3.29 13.92 -7.67
C GLN A 92 3.68 15.35 -8.06
N THR A 93 2.68 16.19 -8.34
CA THR A 93 2.86 17.58 -8.73
C THR A 93 3.34 18.42 -7.55
N ALA A 94 2.78 18.23 -6.35
CA ALA A 94 3.21 18.94 -5.15
C ALA A 94 4.67 18.62 -4.78
N GLU A 95 5.09 17.36 -4.90
CA GLU A 95 6.47 16.94 -4.67
C GLU A 95 7.42 17.52 -5.72
N TYR A 96 6.98 17.62 -6.98
CA TYR A 96 7.76 18.26 -8.04
C TYR A 96 8.00 19.75 -7.77
N PHE A 97 7.01 20.48 -7.26
CA PHE A 97 7.16 21.91 -6.95
C PHE A 97 7.89 22.17 -5.62
N LYS A 98 7.72 21.29 -4.64
CA LYS A 98 8.31 21.45 -3.31
C LYS A 98 8.73 20.08 -2.76
N PRO A 99 10.00 19.68 -2.96
CA PRO A 99 10.49 18.40 -2.46
C PRO A 99 10.36 18.31 -0.94
N GLY A 100 9.97 17.14 -0.44
CA GLY A 100 9.70 16.88 0.98
C GLY A 100 8.28 17.23 1.45
N MET A 101 7.37 17.62 0.54
CA MET A 101 5.96 17.72 0.88
C MET A 101 5.32 16.35 1.09
N LEU A 102 5.77 15.36 0.31
CA LEU A 102 5.26 13.99 0.37
C LEU A 102 5.30 13.43 1.80
N GLU A 103 6.42 13.54 2.50
CA GLU A 103 6.59 12.97 3.85
C GLU A 103 5.52 13.45 4.84
N LYS A 104 4.99 14.66 4.63
CA LYS A 104 3.95 15.26 5.49
C LYS A 104 2.54 14.83 5.08
N VAL A 105 2.30 14.68 3.79
CA VAL A 105 0.94 14.43 3.24
C VAL A 105 0.68 12.96 2.94
N GLU A 106 1.71 12.14 2.80
CA GLU A 106 1.61 10.74 2.41
C GLU A 106 0.72 9.94 3.36
N LYS A 107 0.98 10.03 4.67
CA LYS A 107 0.23 9.28 5.67
C LYS A 107 -1.26 9.66 5.76
N PRO A 108 -1.63 10.95 5.87
CA PRO A 108 -3.06 11.30 5.90
C PRO A 108 -3.76 10.99 4.57
N VAL A 109 -3.11 11.21 3.42
CA VAL A 109 -3.73 10.94 2.11
C VAL A 109 -3.90 9.44 1.86
N SER A 110 -2.90 8.63 2.17
CA SER A 110 -2.98 7.18 2.01
C SER A 110 -4.06 6.57 2.90
N LEU A 111 -4.21 7.01 4.16
CA LEU A 111 -5.30 6.58 5.04
C LEU A 111 -6.68 7.03 4.55
N ALA A 112 -6.78 8.27 4.04
CA ALA A 112 -8.03 8.77 3.46
C ALA A 112 -8.41 7.96 2.22
N LEU A 113 -7.45 7.66 1.34
CA LEU A 113 -7.66 6.81 0.18
C LEU A 113 -7.99 5.37 0.57
N LEU A 114 -7.36 4.80 1.60
CA LEU A 114 -7.71 3.47 2.09
C LEU A 114 -9.18 3.41 2.53
N LEU A 115 -9.64 4.39 3.32
CA LEU A 115 -11.05 4.46 3.73
C LEU A 115 -11.97 4.62 2.51
N TRP A 116 -11.59 5.50 1.58
CA TRP A 116 -12.32 5.77 0.35
C TRP A 116 -12.46 4.53 -0.54
N TRP A 117 -11.38 3.78 -0.75
CA TRP A 117 -11.38 2.53 -1.50
C TRP A 117 -12.07 1.39 -0.76
N THR A 118 -12.04 1.37 0.57
CA THR A 118 -12.75 0.34 1.36
C THR A 118 -14.25 0.47 1.15
N ILE A 119 -14.79 1.68 1.32
CA ILE A 119 -16.22 1.96 1.10
C ILE A 119 -16.56 1.81 -0.39
N GLY A 120 -15.71 2.38 -1.25
CA GLY A 120 -15.83 2.33 -2.70
C GLY A 120 -15.94 0.91 -3.22
N THR A 121 -14.96 0.06 -2.93
CA THR A 121 -14.93 -1.35 -3.35
C THR A 121 -16.17 -2.08 -2.85
N GLY A 122 -16.55 -1.88 -1.59
CA GLY A 122 -17.76 -2.51 -1.05
C GLY A 122 -19.02 -2.19 -1.86
N ILE A 123 -19.26 -0.92 -2.16
CA ILE A 123 -20.42 -0.51 -2.97
C ILE A 123 -20.28 -1.02 -4.42
N ILE A 124 -19.11 -0.82 -5.03
CA ILE A 124 -18.83 -1.14 -6.43
C ILE A 124 -19.02 -2.62 -6.72
N THR A 125 -18.59 -3.50 -5.82
CA THR A 125 -18.55 -4.95 -6.04
C THR A 125 -19.71 -5.72 -5.43
N PHE A 126 -20.33 -5.22 -4.34
CA PHE A 126 -21.48 -5.90 -3.73
C PHE A 126 -22.83 -5.34 -4.14
N ARG A 127 -22.89 -4.12 -4.67
CA ARG A 127 -24.14 -3.50 -5.11
C ARG A 127 -24.16 -3.31 -6.62
N ALA A 128 -23.35 -2.40 -7.14
CA ALA A 128 -23.29 -2.03 -8.55
C ALA A 128 -22.10 -1.06 -8.76
N PRO A 129 -21.56 -0.93 -10.00
CA PRO A 129 -21.99 -1.58 -11.23
C PRO A 129 -21.31 -2.93 -11.49
N PHE A 130 -20.25 -3.28 -10.77
CA PHE A 130 -19.41 -4.45 -11.07
C PHE A 130 -19.66 -5.56 -10.06
N TYR A 131 -20.85 -6.14 -10.02
CA TYR A 131 -21.16 -7.29 -9.15
C TYR A 131 -20.72 -8.64 -9.75
N THR A 132 -20.33 -8.64 -11.03
CA THR A 132 -19.70 -9.78 -11.72
C THR A 132 -18.21 -9.53 -11.90
N VAL A 133 -17.44 -10.62 -11.97
CA VAL A 133 -15.98 -10.56 -12.17
C VAL A 133 -15.68 -9.99 -13.57
N THR A 134 -15.38 -8.70 -13.60
CA THR A 134 -15.05 -7.89 -14.78
C THR A 134 -13.81 -7.06 -14.48
N ASN A 135 -13.30 -6.32 -15.46
CA ASN A 135 -12.16 -5.42 -15.26
C ASN A 135 -12.41 -4.41 -14.12
N GLY A 136 -13.63 -3.87 -14.02
CA GLY A 136 -14.00 -2.96 -12.94
C GLY A 136 -14.02 -3.63 -11.56
N TYR A 137 -14.48 -4.88 -11.48
CA TYR A 137 -14.42 -5.69 -10.25
C TYR A 137 -12.97 -5.89 -9.80
N ILE A 138 -12.10 -6.34 -10.71
CA ILE A 138 -10.69 -6.62 -10.39
C ILE A 138 -9.97 -5.32 -10.02
N ALA A 139 -10.23 -4.23 -10.75
CA ALA A 139 -9.64 -2.92 -10.46
C ALA A 139 -10.07 -2.36 -9.10
N ALA A 140 -11.33 -2.58 -8.68
CA ALA A 140 -11.81 -2.20 -7.36
C ALA A 140 -10.98 -2.86 -6.24
N TRP A 141 -10.85 -4.20 -6.30
CA TRP A 141 -10.07 -4.95 -5.32
C TRP A 141 -8.57 -4.66 -5.38
N ALA A 142 -8.01 -4.49 -6.58
CA ALA A 142 -6.61 -4.11 -6.76
C ALA A 142 -6.33 -2.73 -6.14
N GLY A 143 -7.19 -1.74 -6.40
CA GLY A 143 -7.07 -0.40 -5.82
C GLY A 143 -7.14 -0.42 -4.30
N LEU A 144 -8.07 -1.21 -3.73
CA LEU A 144 -8.13 -1.42 -2.28
C LEU A 144 -6.85 -2.07 -1.73
N TYR A 145 -6.36 -3.13 -2.37
CA TYR A 145 -5.12 -3.81 -1.96
C TYR A 145 -3.92 -2.86 -1.97
N PHE A 146 -3.72 -2.11 -3.07
CA PHE A 146 -2.57 -1.22 -3.20
C PHE A 146 -2.66 0.00 -2.28
N THR A 147 -3.86 0.54 -2.03
CA THR A 147 -4.04 1.61 -1.04
C THR A 147 -3.85 1.10 0.38
N ALA A 148 -4.26 -0.13 0.71
CA ALA A 148 -3.98 -0.75 2.00
C ALA A 148 -2.48 -0.98 2.20
N HIS A 149 -1.80 -1.53 1.19
CA HIS A 149 -0.35 -1.70 1.20
C HIS A 149 0.38 -0.37 1.44
N TRP A 150 -0.04 0.68 0.71
CA TRP A 150 0.54 2.00 0.85
C TRP A 150 0.29 2.61 2.23
N ALA A 151 -0.96 2.63 2.70
CA ALA A 151 -1.34 3.30 3.94
C ALA A 151 -0.80 2.62 5.20
N LEU A 152 -0.69 1.29 5.18
CA LEU A 152 -0.22 0.51 6.33
C LEU A 152 1.29 0.32 6.32
N HIS A 153 2.01 0.84 5.30
CA HIS A 153 3.42 0.54 5.05
C HIS A 153 3.71 -0.94 5.27
N ILE A 154 2.90 -1.81 4.65
CA ILE A 154 3.09 -3.25 4.78
C ILE A 154 4.48 -3.53 4.22
N ASP A 155 5.41 -3.84 5.12
CA ASP A 155 6.82 -4.01 4.79
C ASP A 155 6.93 -5.28 3.93
N THR A 156 6.82 -5.10 2.62
CA THR A 156 6.88 -6.20 1.65
C THR A 156 8.24 -6.85 1.62
N SER A 157 9.27 -6.21 2.19
CA SER A 157 10.57 -6.79 2.49
C SER A 157 10.47 -8.00 3.42
N ARG A 158 9.65 -7.92 4.48
CA ARG A 158 9.36 -9.07 5.37
C ARG A 158 8.65 -10.16 4.61
N PHE A 159 7.76 -9.78 3.70
CA PHE A 159 7.18 -10.76 2.80
C PHE A 159 8.26 -11.34 1.89
N GLU A 160 9.19 -10.56 1.35
CA GLU A 160 10.26 -11.02 0.47
C GLU A 160 11.17 -12.06 1.16
N GLU A 161 11.49 -11.84 2.44
CA GLU A 161 12.18 -12.77 3.34
C GLU A 161 11.34 -13.99 3.73
N LEU A 162 10.00 -13.89 3.68
CA LEU A 162 9.13 -15.05 3.84
C LEU A 162 9.38 -16.00 2.66
N ASP A 163 9.62 -17.26 3.01
CA ASP A 163 9.78 -18.34 2.03
C ASP A 163 8.55 -18.38 1.10
N SER A 164 8.76 -18.75 -0.17
CA SER A 164 7.71 -18.64 -1.21
C SER A 164 6.38 -19.30 -0.79
N GLY A 165 6.46 -20.40 -0.03
CA GLY A 165 5.30 -21.06 0.56
C GLY A 165 4.53 -20.22 1.58
N ARG A 166 5.21 -19.47 2.47
CA ARG A 166 4.54 -18.62 3.48
C ARG A 166 3.80 -17.46 2.83
N LYS A 167 4.37 -16.88 1.75
CA LYS A 167 3.70 -15.84 0.96
C LYS A 167 2.37 -16.35 0.42
N THR A 168 2.39 -17.54 -0.20
CA THR A 168 1.18 -18.14 -0.78
C THR A 168 0.14 -18.45 0.30
N VAL A 169 0.54 -19.02 1.44
CA VAL A 169 -0.37 -19.35 2.54
C VAL A 169 -0.97 -18.07 3.16
N ALA A 170 -0.18 -17.02 3.36
CA ALA A 170 -0.66 -15.76 3.90
C ALA A 170 -1.65 -15.09 2.94
N LEU A 171 -1.33 -15.04 1.63
CA LEU A 171 -2.20 -14.48 0.61
C LEU A 171 -3.51 -15.26 0.47
N LEU A 172 -3.46 -16.59 0.56
CA LEU A 172 -4.65 -17.42 0.52
C LEU A 172 -5.52 -17.22 1.78
N GLY A 173 -4.89 -17.06 2.94
CA GLY A 173 -5.57 -16.77 4.20
C GLY A 173 -6.29 -15.42 4.18
N THR A 174 -5.64 -14.36 3.69
CA THR A 174 -6.25 -13.04 3.55
C THR A 174 -7.39 -13.03 2.53
N ALA A 175 -7.22 -13.70 1.40
CA ALA A 175 -8.29 -13.89 0.41
C ALA A 175 -9.50 -14.62 1.03
N GLY A 176 -9.27 -15.64 1.84
CA GLY A 176 -10.35 -16.33 2.58
C GLY A 176 -11.11 -15.40 3.53
N ILE A 177 -10.41 -14.55 4.30
CA ILE A 177 -11.06 -13.58 5.21
C ILE A 177 -11.96 -12.61 4.42
N VAL A 178 -11.49 -12.14 3.26
CA VAL A 178 -12.28 -11.25 2.39
C VAL A 178 -13.57 -11.95 1.95
N VAL A 179 -13.50 -13.23 1.55
CA VAL A 179 -14.68 -14.00 1.14
C VAL A 179 -15.63 -14.23 2.33
N VAL A 180 -15.11 -14.49 3.54
CA VAL A 180 -15.95 -14.61 4.74
C VAL A 180 -16.77 -13.33 4.94
N LEU A 181 -16.13 -12.16 4.88
CA LEU A 181 -16.81 -10.87 5.04
C LEU A 181 -17.82 -10.61 3.91
N ALA A 182 -17.45 -10.95 2.68
CA ALA A 182 -18.31 -10.82 1.49
C ALA A 182 -19.62 -11.63 1.62
N CYS A 183 -19.58 -12.80 2.26
CA CYS A 183 -20.75 -13.67 2.40
C CYS A 183 -21.73 -13.24 3.50
N ILE A 184 -21.35 -12.35 4.43
CA ILE A 184 -22.22 -11.93 5.55
C ILE A 184 -23.49 -11.24 5.03
N TRP A 185 -23.35 -10.29 4.10
CA TRP A 185 -24.46 -9.49 3.60
C TRP A 185 -25.51 -10.30 2.81
N PRO A 186 -25.13 -11.14 1.82
CA PRO A 186 -26.09 -11.99 1.11
C PRO A 186 -26.86 -12.94 2.04
N ILE A 187 -26.17 -13.51 3.04
CA ILE A 187 -26.79 -14.42 4.02
C ILE A 187 -27.82 -13.66 4.87
N HIS A 188 -27.49 -12.44 5.32
CA HIS A 188 -28.38 -11.63 6.13
C HIS A 188 -29.69 -11.25 5.41
N ILE A 189 -29.61 -10.98 4.10
CA ILE A 189 -30.77 -10.59 3.27
C ILE A 189 -31.53 -11.82 2.72
N GLY A 190 -30.95 -13.02 2.82
CA GLY A 190 -31.55 -14.25 2.30
C GLY A 190 -31.48 -14.37 0.78
N GLN A 191 -30.70 -13.53 0.10
CA GLN A 191 -30.46 -13.62 -1.34
C GLN A 191 -29.25 -14.52 -1.62
N PHE A 192 -29.37 -15.41 -2.60
CA PHE A 192 -28.31 -16.36 -2.99
C PHE A 192 -27.80 -17.25 -1.84
N LEU A 193 -28.68 -17.60 -0.90
CA LEU A 193 -28.33 -18.29 0.36
C LEU A 193 -27.42 -19.51 0.15
N GLY A 194 -27.72 -20.34 -0.86
CA GLY A 194 -26.92 -21.54 -1.17
C GLY A 194 -25.48 -21.20 -1.57
N ALA A 195 -25.30 -20.30 -2.55
CA ALA A 195 -23.98 -19.89 -3.02
C ALA A 195 -23.19 -19.14 -1.94
N ALA A 196 -23.86 -18.26 -1.18
CA ALA A 196 -23.23 -17.51 -0.09
C ALA A 196 -22.82 -18.42 1.09
N ALA A 197 -23.65 -19.41 1.46
CA ALA A 197 -23.32 -20.37 2.49
C ALA A 197 -22.14 -21.27 2.09
N TRP A 198 -22.08 -21.71 0.82
CA TRP A 198 -20.93 -22.46 0.29
C TRP A 198 -19.66 -21.61 0.27
N GLY A 199 -19.74 -20.36 -0.19
CA GLY A 199 -18.63 -19.41 -0.16
C GLY A 199 -18.11 -19.16 1.25
N LEU A 200 -19.01 -18.97 2.22
CA LEU A 200 -18.68 -18.79 3.63
C LEU A 200 -17.99 -20.04 4.22
N ALA A 201 -18.56 -21.22 4.00
CA ALA A 201 -17.99 -22.47 4.51
C ALA A 201 -16.60 -22.74 3.92
N GLY A 202 -16.45 -22.62 2.60
CA GLY A 202 -15.20 -22.86 1.90
C GLY A 202 -14.10 -21.86 2.31
N SER A 203 -14.45 -20.58 2.45
CA SER A 203 -13.51 -19.56 2.90
C SER A 203 -13.11 -19.71 4.36
N LEU A 204 -14.05 -20.03 5.25
CA LEU A 204 -13.75 -20.29 6.67
C LEU A 204 -12.78 -21.48 6.83
N VAL A 205 -13.05 -22.60 6.15
CA VAL A 205 -12.16 -23.77 6.17
C VAL A 205 -10.79 -23.41 5.61
N SER A 206 -10.74 -22.71 4.47
CA SER A 206 -9.47 -22.30 3.85
C SER A 206 -8.67 -21.36 4.75
N THR A 207 -9.30 -20.38 5.39
CA THR A 207 -8.65 -19.45 6.32
C THR A 207 -8.12 -20.18 7.54
N LEU A 208 -8.91 -21.08 8.15
CA LEU A 208 -8.46 -21.87 9.31
C LEU A 208 -7.29 -22.78 8.96
N LEU A 209 -7.32 -23.43 7.79
CA LEU A 209 -6.20 -24.22 7.28
C LEU A 209 -4.96 -23.36 7.04
N CYS A 210 -5.11 -22.19 6.42
CA CYS A 210 -3.99 -21.27 6.21
C CYS A 210 -3.38 -20.81 7.53
N ILE A 211 -4.19 -20.47 8.53
CA ILE A 211 -3.72 -20.12 9.88
C ILE A 211 -2.97 -21.30 10.50
N GLY A 212 -3.53 -22.51 10.46
CA GLY A 212 -2.89 -23.71 11.00
C GLY A 212 -1.55 -24.03 10.32
N LEU A 213 -1.50 -23.96 8.99
CA LEU A 213 -0.27 -24.12 8.21
C LEU A 213 0.75 -23.04 8.53
N PHE A 214 0.32 -21.78 8.66
CA PHE A 214 1.19 -20.67 8.98
C PHE A 214 1.85 -20.84 10.37
N LEU A 215 1.08 -21.31 11.36
CA LEU A 215 1.58 -21.60 12.71
C LEU A 215 2.52 -22.83 12.74
N LYS A 216 2.31 -23.82 11.86
CA LYS A 216 3.13 -25.03 11.77
C LYS A 216 4.36 -24.90 10.87
N PHE A 217 4.42 -23.86 10.04
CA PHE A 217 5.50 -23.68 9.08
C PHE A 217 6.87 -23.56 9.75
N ASP A 218 6.95 -22.87 10.89
CA ASP A 218 8.21 -22.69 11.62
C ASP A 218 8.74 -24.02 12.21
N ASP A 219 7.84 -24.89 12.68
CA ASP A 219 8.16 -26.23 13.21
C ASP A 219 8.67 -27.15 12.07
N ILE A 220 7.99 -27.14 10.92
CA ILE A 220 8.38 -27.94 9.74
C ILE A 220 9.75 -27.52 9.22
N ASN A 221 9.99 -26.21 9.07
CA ASN A 221 11.28 -25.71 8.59
C ASN A 221 12.42 -26.03 9.55
N GLY A 222 12.18 -25.95 10.88
CA GLY A 222 13.15 -26.36 11.88
C GLY A 222 13.56 -27.84 11.76
N GLN A 223 12.59 -28.72 11.53
CA GLN A 223 12.85 -30.16 11.37
C GLN A 223 13.61 -30.48 10.07
N ILE A 224 13.26 -29.83 8.95
CA ILE A 224 13.94 -30.04 7.66
C ILE A 224 15.42 -29.60 7.73
N MET A 225 15.71 -28.47 8.39
CA MET A 225 17.09 -28.01 8.57
C MET A 225 17.91 -29.01 9.41
N LYS A 226 17.33 -29.58 10.47
CA LYS A 226 18.00 -30.58 11.30
C LYS A 226 18.38 -31.84 10.50
N VAL A 227 17.42 -32.40 9.75
CA VAL A 227 17.65 -33.60 8.93
C VAL A 227 18.67 -33.36 7.82
N THR A 228 18.66 -32.16 7.23
CA THR A 228 19.61 -31.81 6.17
C THR A 228 21.03 -31.66 6.72
N GLY A 229 21.18 -31.05 7.90
CA GLY A 229 22.47 -30.92 8.58
C GLY A 229 23.09 -32.28 8.97
N GLU A 230 22.27 -33.21 9.47
CA GLU A 230 22.73 -34.56 9.83
C GLU A 230 23.26 -35.33 8.60
N LYS A 231 22.57 -35.24 7.46
CA LYS A 231 23.00 -35.88 6.20
C LYS A 231 24.27 -35.29 5.59
N GLU A 232 24.61 -34.04 5.92
CA GLU A 232 25.84 -33.41 5.46
C GLU A 232 27.04 -33.81 6.32
N ILE A 233 26.83 -33.98 7.62
CA ILE A 233 27.86 -34.49 8.55
C ILE A 233 28.23 -35.94 8.20
N GLU A 234 27.27 -36.81 7.90
CA GLU A 234 27.52 -38.21 7.53
C GLU A 234 28.30 -38.36 6.21
N ARG A 235 28.32 -37.31 5.37
CA ARG A 235 29.04 -37.30 4.10
C ARG A 235 30.48 -36.81 4.18
N ARG A 236 30.92 -36.26 5.32
CA ARG A 236 32.30 -35.77 5.53
C ARG A 236 33.12 -36.80 6.30
#